data_AF-Q4DIK3-F1
#
_entry.id   AF-Q4DIK3-F1
#
_cell.length_a   1.000
_cell.length_b   1.000
_cell.length_c   1.000
_cell.angle_alpha   90.00
_cell.angle_beta   90.00
_cell.angle_gamma   90.00
#
_symmetry.space_group_name_H-M   'P 1'
#
loop_
_entity.id
_entity.type
_entity.pdbx_description
1 polymer ?
#
loop_
_entity_poly.entity_id
_entity_poly.type
_entity_poly.pdbx_seq_one_letter_code
_entity_poly.pdbx_strand_id
1 'polypeptide(L)'
;MRRLSRMKGFLSPTLFVRHGSSSWWLSRLLYGANASPLLGEWDTANSKEKGKLDDAVRVLYCKALVHASGGGRLARDWVAGCSAVVGASEKLLGIALKHDGTEQDVERYRDYLLTTLCKRMQEASNDGNGTVSSSMNSSSGGKGTVSASSEAGSLDAKELGNLPEVRCFVYDAMRAASFHRYHKVPEEDRQRLYAVAERLGVEEEVTRGIWQLVEKEGAVQREKQRALDYPWSD
;
A
#
# COMPACT_ATOMS: atom_id res chain seq x y z
N MET A 1 -11.97 45.29 19.64
CA MET A 1 -13.08 44.54 19.03
C MET A 1 -13.21 44.87 17.55
N ARG A 2 -12.71 44.02 16.64
CA ARG A 2 -13.09 44.01 15.21
C ARG A 2 -13.31 42.56 14.79
N ARG A 3 -14.46 42.33 14.17
CA ARG A 3 -15.04 41.02 13.86
C ARG A 3 -14.16 40.26 12.85
N LEU A 4 -13.92 38.98 13.14
CA LEU A 4 -13.37 37.99 12.23
C LEU A 4 -14.32 37.85 11.03
N SER A 5 -14.02 38.55 9.94
CA SER A 5 -14.66 38.35 8.65
C SER A 5 -14.34 36.94 8.16
N ARG A 6 -15.37 36.11 8.18
CA ARG A 6 -15.44 34.74 7.68
C ARG A 6 -15.06 34.72 6.20
N MET A 7 -13.77 34.54 5.89
CA MET A 7 -13.34 34.24 4.53
C MET A 7 -13.85 32.84 4.18
N LYS A 8 -15.00 32.79 3.49
CA LYS A 8 -15.34 31.70 2.59
C LYS A 8 -14.35 31.79 1.43
N GLY A 9 -13.12 31.32 1.68
CA GLY A 9 -12.10 31.17 0.66
C GLY A 9 -12.58 30.15 -0.34
N PHE A 10 -12.92 30.66 -1.52
CA PHE A 10 -13.15 29.88 -2.73
C PHE A 10 -12.04 28.83 -2.86
N LEU A 11 -12.37 27.56 -2.67
CA LEU A 11 -11.55 26.47 -3.14
C LEU A 11 -11.56 26.59 -4.67
N SER A 12 -10.48 27.17 -5.21
CA SER A 12 -10.27 27.33 -6.64
C SER A 12 -10.51 25.99 -7.37
N PRO A 13 -11.24 25.97 -8.50
CA PRO A 13 -11.60 24.75 -9.22
C PRO A 13 -10.42 24.15 -10.01
N THR A 14 -9.17 24.49 -9.68
CA THR A 14 -7.99 23.80 -10.19
C THR A 14 -7.86 22.36 -9.66
N LEU A 15 -8.74 21.91 -8.75
CA LEU A 15 -8.79 20.52 -8.28
C LEU A 15 -9.29 19.50 -9.32
N PHE A 16 -9.70 19.93 -10.52
CA PHE A 16 -9.96 19.04 -11.66
C PHE A 16 -8.76 18.96 -12.62
N VAL A 17 -7.52 19.04 -12.12
CA VAL A 17 -6.36 18.57 -12.89
C VAL A 17 -6.52 17.07 -13.12
N ARG A 18 -7.15 16.75 -14.27
CA ARG A 18 -7.07 15.50 -15.01
C ARG A 18 -6.97 14.25 -14.12
N HIS A 19 -8.05 13.96 -13.38
CA HIS A 19 -8.22 12.69 -12.65
C HIS A 19 -8.34 11.45 -13.56
N GLY A 20 -8.18 11.61 -14.88
CA GLY A 20 -8.14 10.50 -15.83
C GLY A 20 -6.74 9.87 -15.82
N SER A 21 -6.53 8.90 -14.94
CA SER A 21 -5.35 8.03 -14.88
C SER A 21 -4.01 8.72 -14.56
N SER A 22 -4.00 9.65 -13.60
CA SER A 22 -2.73 10.06 -12.98
C SER A 22 -2.06 8.92 -12.22
N SER A 23 -2.78 7.84 -11.92
CA SER A 23 -2.28 6.69 -11.18
C SER A 23 -1.09 6.02 -11.86
N TRP A 24 -1.08 5.85 -13.18
CA TRP A 24 0.12 5.32 -13.86
C TRP A 24 1.33 6.24 -13.64
N TRP A 25 1.17 7.55 -13.85
CA TRP A 25 2.25 8.50 -13.59
C TRP A 25 2.72 8.48 -12.14
N LEU A 26 1.79 8.39 -11.18
CA LEU A 26 2.07 8.27 -9.75
C LEU A 26 2.77 6.95 -9.41
N SER A 27 2.32 5.82 -9.93
CA SER A 27 2.96 4.50 -9.78
C SER A 27 4.38 4.53 -10.31
N ARG A 28 4.61 5.18 -11.45
CA ARG A 28 5.93 5.34 -12.03
C ARG A 28 6.83 6.25 -11.20
N LEU A 29 6.26 7.30 -10.61
CA LEU A 29 6.97 8.22 -9.72
C LEU A 29 7.35 7.54 -8.39
N LEU A 30 6.44 6.77 -7.80
CA LEU A 30 6.61 6.15 -6.49
C LEU A 30 7.43 4.86 -6.54
N TYR A 31 7.15 3.97 -7.49
CA TYR A 31 7.71 2.62 -7.51
C TYR A 31 8.54 2.33 -8.77
N GLY A 32 8.63 3.27 -9.72
CA GLY A 32 9.30 3.02 -11.01
C GLY A 32 8.55 2.04 -11.92
N ALA A 33 7.29 1.71 -11.61
CA ALA A 33 6.50 0.71 -12.30
C ALA A 33 5.35 1.33 -13.10
N ASN A 34 4.92 0.64 -14.16
CA ASN A 34 3.78 1.09 -14.97
C ASN A 34 2.42 0.85 -14.31
N ALA A 35 2.36 -0.10 -13.39
CA ALA A 35 1.17 -0.36 -12.61
C ALA A 35 1.64 -0.84 -11.23
N SER A 36 1.03 -0.29 -10.19
CA SER A 36 1.26 -0.71 -8.82
C SER A 36 0.01 -0.43 -8.00
N PRO A 37 -0.22 -1.18 -6.91
CA PRO A 37 -1.25 -0.84 -5.96
C PRO A 37 -0.87 0.47 -5.25
N LEU A 38 -1.78 1.44 -5.23
CA LEU A 38 -1.58 2.72 -4.56
C LEU A 38 -2.29 2.68 -3.20
N LEU A 39 -1.50 2.73 -2.11
CA LEU A 39 -2.00 2.54 -0.74
C LEU A 39 -2.80 1.23 -0.56
N GLY A 40 -2.30 0.14 -1.16
CA GLY A 40 -2.87 -1.20 -1.01
C GLY A 40 -4.04 -1.53 -1.95
N GLU A 41 -4.45 -0.59 -2.79
CA GLU A 41 -5.58 -0.78 -3.71
C GLU A 41 -5.12 -0.64 -5.16
N TRP A 42 -5.59 -1.53 -6.03
CA TRP A 42 -5.43 -1.39 -7.47
C TRP A 42 -6.52 -0.50 -8.02
N ASP A 43 -6.16 0.49 -8.83
CA ASP A 43 -7.15 1.28 -9.57
C ASP A 43 -7.91 0.35 -10.53
N THR A 44 -9.13 -0.02 -10.17
CA THR A 44 -10.03 -0.72 -11.10
C THR A 44 -10.54 0.28 -12.11
N ALA A 45 -9.89 0.37 -13.28
CA ALA A 45 -10.27 1.27 -14.37
C ALA A 45 -11.73 1.14 -14.83
N ASN A 46 -12.43 0.07 -14.44
CA ASN A 46 -13.75 -0.30 -14.94
C ASN A 46 -14.93 -0.01 -13.99
N SER A 47 -14.74 0.49 -12.77
CA SER A 47 -15.88 0.89 -11.93
C SER A 47 -16.38 2.28 -12.37
N LYS A 48 -17.37 2.29 -13.27
CA LYS A 48 -18.14 3.51 -13.61
C LYS A 48 -18.81 4.14 -12.38
N GLU A 49 -18.94 3.38 -11.30
CA GLU A 49 -19.17 3.91 -9.97
C GLU A 49 -17.85 4.43 -9.38
N LYS A 50 -17.51 5.68 -9.69
CA LYS A 50 -16.63 6.53 -8.85
C LYS A 50 -17.23 6.78 -7.44
N GLY A 51 -18.01 5.83 -6.91
CA GLY A 51 -18.44 5.85 -5.52
C GLY A 51 -17.19 5.58 -4.71
N LYS A 52 -16.71 6.61 -4.00
CA LYS A 52 -15.68 6.55 -2.95
C LYS A 52 -14.83 5.28 -3.03
N LEU A 53 -13.66 5.37 -3.67
CA LEU A 53 -12.57 4.39 -3.50
C LEU A 53 -12.63 3.85 -2.07
N ASP A 54 -12.61 2.53 -1.90
CA ASP A 54 -12.92 1.94 -0.61
C ASP A 54 -11.86 2.35 0.41
N ASP A 55 -12.15 3.45 1.11
CA ASP A 55 -11.26 4.05 2.09
C ASP A 55 -10.96 3.04 3.20
N ALA A 56 -11.74 1.95 3.35
CA ALA A 56 -11.45 0.90 4.33
C ALA A 56 -10.06 0.28 4.13
N VAL A 57 -9.71 -0.10 2.90
CA VAL A 57 -8.42 -0.73 2.59
C VAL A 57 -7.28 0.25 2.84
N ARG A 58 -7.41 1.48 2.35
CA ARG A 58 -6.39 2.53 2.55
C ARG A 58 -6.25 2.92 4.02
N VAL A 59 -7.33 2.87 4.79
CA VAL A 59 -7.30 3.10 6.24
C VAL A 59 -6.52 1.99 6.94
N LEU A 60 -6.74 0.71 6.59
CA LEU A 60 -5.95 -0.41 7.12
C LEU A 60 -4.49 -0.27 6.75
N TYR A 61 -4.23 -0.02 5.47
CA TYR A 61 -2.89 0.21 4.92
C TYR A 61 -2.18 1.35 5.66
N CYS A 62 -2.82 2.52 5.78
CA CYS A 62 -2.23 3.70 6.41
C CYS A 62 -1.94 3.47 7.91
N LYS A 63 -2.83 2.78 8.64
CA LYS A 63 -2.61 2.45 10.06
C LYS A 63 -1.41 1.50 10.23
N ALA A 64 -1.38 0.43 9.43
CA ALA A 64 -0.27 -0.51 9.41
C ALA A 64 1.05 0.17 9.04
N LEU A 65 1.02 1.08 8.06
CA LEU A 65 2.19 1.81 7.58
C LEU A 65 2.77 2.74 8.64
N VAL A 66 1.92 3.42 9.42
CA VAL A 66 2.36 4.25 10.54
C VAL A 66 3.09 3.40 11.59
N HIS A 67 2.60 2.19 11.90
CA HIS A 67 3.31 1.28 12.81
C HIS A 67 4.63 0.78 12.21
N ALA A 68 4.59 0.27 10.98
CA ALA A 68 5.73 -0.32 10.29
C ALA A 68 6.89 0.67 10.14
N SER A 69 6.59 1.92 9.78
CA SER A 69 7.59 2.99 9.64
C SER A 69 8.16 3.53 10.96
N GLY A 70 7.71 3.01 12.11
CA GLY A 70 8.13 3.42 13.45
C GLY A 70 7.36 4.61 14.04
N GLY A 71 6.42 5.21 13.30
CA GLY A 71 5.51 6.23 13.82
C GLY A 71 6.14 7.58 14.17
N GLY A 72 7.41 7.81 13.82
CA GLY A 72 8.08 9.10 14.04
C GLY A 72 7.45 10.23 13.20
N ARG A 73 7.62 11.48 13.65
CA ARG A 73 7.02 12.66 13.00
C ARG A 73 7.33 12.75 11.50
N LEU A 74 8.59 12.55 11.11
CA LEU A 74 8.97 12.62 9.69
C LEU A 74 8.36 11.47 8.89
N ALA A 75 8.33 10.25 9.42
CA ALA A 75 7.67 9.14 8.76
C ALA A 75 6.19 9.43 8.53
N ARG A 76 5.50 10.01 9.53
CA ARG A 76 4.10 10.46 9.41
C ARG A 76 3.91 11.54 8.36
N ASP A 77 4.83 12.50 8.25
CA ASP A 77 4.80 13.55 7.22
C ASP A 77 4.89 12.94 5.82
N TRP A 78 5.71 11.89 5.63
CA TRP A 78 5.76 11.15 4.37
C TRP A 78 4.43 10.45 4.07
N VAL A 79 3.86 9.72 5.04
CA VAL A 79 2.58 9.01 4.88
C VAL A 79 1.45 9.99 4.56
N ALA A 80 1.42 11.15 5.21
CA ALA A 80 0.48 12.22 4.96
C ALA A 80 0.63 12.80 3.54
N GLY A 81 1.87 13.06 3.11
CA GLY A 81 2.19 13.52 1.77
C GLY A 81 1.73 12.53 0.69
N CYS A 82 2.07 11.25 0.85
CA CYS A 82 1.66 10.19 -0.07
C CYS A 82 0.12 10.05 -0.12
N SER A 83 -0.54 10.11 1.04
CA SER A 83 -2.01 10.08 1.11
C SER A 83 -2.64 11.26 0.36
N ALA A 84 -2.10 12.47 0.53
CA ALA A 84 -2.60 13.66 -0.15
C ALA A 84 -2.44 13.61 -1.67
N VAL A 85 -1.34 13.01 -2.16
CA VAL A 85 -1.04 12.88 -3.59
C VAL A 85 -1.87 11.78 -4.26
N VAL A 86 -1.99 10.61 -3.63
CA VAL A 86 -2.68 9.45 -4.19
C VAL A 86 -4.22 9.59 -4.10
N GLY A 87 -4.72 10.14 -3.00
CA GLY A 87 -6.15 10.30 -2.78
C GLY A 87 -6.43 11.15 -1.55
N ALA A 88 -6.69 12.44 -1.78
CA ALA A 88 -6.96 13.40 -0.72
C ALA A 88 -8.20 13.01 0.11
N SER A 89 -7.98 12.26 1.19
CA SER A 89 -8.97 11.89 2.19
C SER A 89 -8.57 12.47 3.54
N GLU A 90 -9.44 13.30 4.11
CA GLU A 90 -9.22 13.89 5.44
C GLU A 90 -9.03 12.80 6.51
N LYS A 91 -9.69 11.65 6.33
CA LYS A 91 -9.55 10.48 7.21
C LYS A 91 -8.14 9.90 7.15
N LEU A 92 -7.58 9.71 5.96
CA LEU A 92 -6.22 9.20 5.79
C LEU A 92 -5.19 10.19 6.34
N LEU A 93 -5.37 11.48 6.07
CA LEU A 93 -4.50 12.53 6.62
C LEU A 93 -4.56 12.55 8.16
N GLY A 94 -5.76 12.43 8.73
CA GLY A 94 -5.96 12.34 10.18
C GLY A 94 -5.27 11.12 10.79
N ILE A 95 -5.33 9.96 10.13
CA ILE A 95 -4.65 8.73 10.56
C ILE A 95 -3.12 8.93 10.50
N ALA A 96 -2.60 9.36 9.35
CA ALA A 96 -1.15 9.56 9.17
C ALA A 96 -0.56 10.43 10.29
N LEU A 97 -1.23 11.55 10.60
CA LEU A 97 -0.72 12.54 11.55
C LEU A 97 -0.99 12.20 13.02
N LYS A 98 -2.06 11.46 13.35
CA LYS A 98 -2.53 11.31 14.75
C LYS A 98 -2.72 9.88 15.23
N HIS A 99 -2.82 8.88 14.36
CA HIS A 99 -3.07 7.50 14.78
C HIS A 99 -1.84 6.90 15.43
N ASP A 100 -1.97 6.28 16.59
CA ASP A 100 -0.89 5.54 17.22
C ASP A 100 -0.82 4.13 16.62
N GLY A 101 0.13 3.93 15.71
CA GLY A 101 0.29 2.65 15.00
C GLY A 101 0.65 1.52 15.95
N THR A 102 -0.13 0.45 15.91
CA THR A 102 0.07 -0.76 16.73
C THR A 102 0.39 -1.97 15.86
N GLU A 103 0.98 -2.99 16.49
CA GLU A 103 1.24 -4.29 15.86
C GLU A 103 -0.07 -4.93 15.34
N GLN A 104 -1.18 -4.73 16.06
CA GLN A 104 -2.51 -5.18 15.64
C GLN A 104 -2.98 -4.54 14.32
N ASP A 105 -2.51 -3.33 14.00
CA ASP A 105 -2.86 -2.70 12.72
C ASP A 105 -2.18 -3.44 11.55
N VAL A 106 -0.96 -3.95 11.76
CA VAL A 106 -0.26 -4.80 10.77
C VAL A 106 -0.97 -6.15 10.63
N GLU A 107 -1.38 -6.77 11.74
CA GLU A 107 -2.12 -8.05 11.67
C GLU A 107 -3.46 -7.90 10.94
N ARG A 108 -4.23 -6.84 11.21
CA ARG A 108 -5.48 -6.57 10.49
C ARG A 108 -5.25 -6.38 8.99
N TYR A 109 -4.16 -5.71 8.61
CA TYR A 109 -3.83 -5.55 7.20
C TYR A 109 -3.38 -6.88 6.57
N ARG A 110 -2.60 -7.69 7.30
CA ARG A 110 -2.21 -9.04 6.90
C ARG A 110 -3.44 -9.94 6.67
N ASP A 111 -4.38 -9.97 7.61
CA ASP A 111 -5.61 -10.76 7.51
C ASP A 111 -6.48 -10.34 6.33
N TYR A 112 -6.55 -9.02 6.07
CA TYR A 112 -7.22 -8.48 4.88
C TYR A 112 -6.57 -8.99 3.59
N LEU A 113 -5.24 -8.97 3.50
CA LEU A 113 -4.52 -9.44 2.32
C LEU A 113 -4.69 -10.96 2.11
N LEU A 114 -4.63 -11.75 3.19
CA LEU A 114 -4.88 -13.19 3.14
C LEU A 114 -6.30 -13.50 2.65
N THR A 115 -7.30 -12.80 3.19
CA THR A 115 -8.70 -12.95 2.76
C THR A 115 -8.86 -12.59 1.29
N THR A 116 -8.17 -11.53 0.84
CA THR A 116 -8.17 -11.10 -0.58
C THR A 116 -7.51 -12.15 -1.47
N LEU A 117 -6.40 -12.75 -1.03
CA LEU A 117 -5.69 -13.81 -1.77
C LEU A 117 -6.55 -15.08 -1.87
N CYS A 118 -7.15 -15.55 -0.77
CA CYS A 118 -8.13 -16.64 -0.76
C CYS A 118 -9.23 -16.43 -1.80
N LYS A 119 -9.83 -15.24 -1.79
CA LYS A 119 -10.92 -14.90 -2.71
C LYS A 119 -10.47 -14.95 -4.17
N ARG A 120 -9.30 -14.38 -4.49
CA ARG A 120 -8.73 -14.43 -5.85
C ARG A 120 -8.48 -15.87 -6.33
N MET A 121 -8.00 -16.75 -5.45
CA MET A 121 -7.75 -18.16 -5.80
C MET A 121 -9.05 -18.97 -6.02
N GLN A 122 -10.09 -18.70 -5.23
CA GLN A 122 -11.41 -19.31 -5.41
C GLN A 122 -12.07 -18.86 -6.71
N GLU A 123 -11.97 -17.58 -7.06
CA GLU A 123 -12.48 -17.04 -8.33
C GLU A 123 -11.74 -17.64 -9.53
N ALA A 124 -10.40 -17.73 -9.49
CA ALA A 124 -9.61 -18.34 -10.55
C ALA A 124 -9.93 -19.83 -10.77
N SER A 125 -10.34 -20.54 -9.72
CA SER A 125 -10.72 -21.94 -9.79
C SER A 125 -12.13 -22.13 -10.39
N ASN A 126 -13.05 -21.17 -10.20
CA ASN A 126 -14.41 -21.22 -10.73
C ASN A 126 -14.51 -20.84 -12.22
N ASP A 127 -13.65 -19.95 -12.72
CA ASP A 127 -13.64 -19.55 -14.14
C ASP A 127 -13.13 -20.65 -15.09
N GLY A 128 -12.50 -21.71 -14.55
CA GLY A 128 -12.02 -22.85 -15.33
C GLY A 128 -13.08 -23.84 -15.82
N ASN A 129 -14.33 -23.78 -15.34
CA ASN A 129 -15.34 -24.80 -15.66
C ASN A 129 -16.41 -24.36 -16.68
N GLY A 130 -16.15 -23.29 -17.41
CA GLY A 130 -17.05 -22.72 -18.42
C GLY A 130 -16.79 -23.17 -19.86
N THR A 131 -16.45 -24.44 -20.12
CA THR A 131 -16.50 -24.97 -21.50
C THR A 131 -17.55 -26.08 -21.58
N VAL A 132 -18.70 -25.69 -22.10
CA VAL A 132 -19.89 -26.51 -22.32
C VAL A 132 -19.59 -27.58 -23.37
N SER A 133 -19.34 -28.81 -22.92
CA SER A 133 -19.58 -30.01 -23.73
C SER A 133 -20.49 -30.93 -22.94
N SER A 134 -21.79 -30.73 -23.17
CA SER A 134 -22.88 -31.58 -22.71
C SER A 134 -22.76 -32.99 -23.30
N SER A 135 -22.62 -34.02 -22.46
CA SER A 135 -23.14 -35.36 -22.72
C SER A 135 -23.36 -36.12 -21.41
N MET A 136 -24.59 -35.97 -20.93
CA MET A 136 -25.47 -36.92 -20.23
C MET A 136 -24.90 -38.08 -19.40
N ASN A 137 -25.49 -38.16 -18.19
CA ASN A 137 -25.73 -39.32 -17.34
C ASN A 137 -24.55 -39.95 -16.61
N SER A 138 -24.54 -39.81 -15.28
CA SER A 138 -25.14 -40.82 -14.39
C SER A 138 -25.19 -40.33 -12.95
N SER A 139 -26.38 -40.43 -12.37
CA SER A 139 -26.70 -40.26 -10.96
C SER A 139 -25.91 -41.20 -10.05
N SER A 140 -25.21 -40.67 -9.05
CA SER A 140 -25.02 -41.38 -7.78
C SER A 140 -24.84 -40.37 -6.65
N GLY A 141 -25.64 -40.56 -5.60
CA GLY A 141 -25.73 -39.64 -4.46
C GLY A 141 -24.44 -39.61 -3.65
N GLY A 142 -23.93 -38.41 -3.41
CA GLY A 142 -22.88 -38.13 -2.46
C GLY A 142 -23.28 -36.92 -1.64
N LYS A 143 -23.79 -37.17 -0.43
CA LYS A 143 -24.08 -36.18 0.60
C LYS A 143 -22.75 -35.62 1.12
N GLY A 144 -22.15 -34.71 0.36
CA GLY A 144 -20.94 -33.98 0.73
C GLY A 144 -21.31 -32.56 1.14
N THR A 145 -21.51 -32.33 2.43
CA THR A 145 -21.40 -31.00 3.03
C THR A 145 -19.99 -30.50 2.72
N VAL A 146 -19.87 -29.61 1.74
CA VAL A 146 -18.60 -29.02 1.34
C VAL A 146 -18.20 -28.06 2.45
N SER A 147 -17.40 -28.55 3.39
CA SER A 147 -16.71 -27.76 4.39
C SER A 147 -15.68 -26.88 3.68
N ALA A 148 -16.14 -25.78 3.08
CA ALA A 148 -15.29 -24.77 2.43
C ALA A 148 -14.46 -23.93 3.44
N SER A 149 -14.36 -24.35 4.70
CA SER A 149 -13.67 -23.61 5.76
C SER A 149 -12.26 -24.12 6.07
N SER A 150 -11.81 -25.23 5.47
CA SER A 150 -10.51 -25.84 5.81
C SER A 150 -9.36 -25.47 4.87
N GLU A 151 -9.61 -24.92 3.68
CA GLU A 151 -8.54 -24.55 2.73
C GLU A 151 -7.90 -23.18 3.01
N ALA A 152 -8.54 -22.31 3.80
CA ALA A 152 -7.92 -21.06 4.24
C ALA A 152 -6.72 -21.29 5.19
N GLY A 153 -6.60 -22.48 5.78
CA GLY A 153 -5.58 -22.80 6.78
C GLY A 153 -4.17 -23.09 6.24
N SER A 154 -3.97 -23.15 4.92
CA SER A 154 -2.66 -23.52 4.35
C SER A 154 -2.10 -22.53 3.34
N LEU A 155 -2.66 -21.32 3.21
CA LEU A 155 -1.95 -20.29 2.47
C LEU A 155 -0.66 -19.97 3.21
N ASP A 156 0.45 -20.38 2.60
CA ASP A 156 1.78 -20.15 3.15
C ASP A 156 2.02 -18.64 3.20
N ALA A 157 2.59 -18.14 4.29
CA ALA A 157 3.00 -16.74 4.41
C ALA A 157 3.87 -16.33 3.21
N LYS A 158 4.62 -17.27 2.63
CA LYS A 158 5.40 -17.04 1.40
C LYS A 158 4.59 -16.57 0.20
N GLU A 159 3.39 -17.11 -0.01
CA GLU A 159 2.52 -16.68 -1.11
C GLU A 159 2.06 -15.23 -0.91
N LEU A 160 1.80 -14.87 0.34
CA LEU A 160 1.47 -13.50 0.72
C LEU A 160 2.63 -12.53 0.41
N GLY A 161 3.87 -12.90 0.73
CA GLY A 161 5.05 -12.07 0.45
C GLY A 161 5.36 -11.86 -1.04
N ASN A 162 4.80 -12.71 -1.91
CA ASN A 162 4.90 -12.56 -3.36
C ASN A 162 3.90 -11.56 -3.94
N LEU A 163 2.91 -11.11 -3.16
CA LEU A 163 1.98 -10.10 -3.62
C LEU A 163 2.67 -8.75 -3.82
N PRO A 164 2.41 -8.06 -4.96
CA PRO A 164 2.91 -6.71 -5.18
C PRO A 164 2.39 -5.72 -4.13
N GLU A 165 1.19 -5.90 -3.57
CA GLU A 165 0.63 -5.10 -2.47
C GLU A 165 1.53 -5.13 -1.23
N VAL A 166 2.07 -6.29 -0.91
CA VAL A 166 2.97 -6.48 0.24
C VAL A 166 4.32 -5.85 -0.02
N ARG A 167 4.90 -6.08 -1.20
CA ARG A 167 6.21 -5.51 -1.55
C ARG A 167 6.17 -3.99 -1.63
N CYS A 168 5.10 -3.42 -2.19
CA CYS A 168 4.87 -1.98 -2.19
C CYS A 168 4.70 -1.45 -0.76
N PHE A 169 3.94 -2.15 0.09
CA PHE A 169 3.81 -1.79 1.50
C PHE A 169 5.17 -1.74 2.23
N VAL A 170 6.02 -2.76 2.05
CA VAL A 170 7.36 -2.78 2.65
C VAL A 170 8.23 -1.65 2.11
N TYR A 171 8.22 -1.41 0.80
CA TYR A 171 8.93 -0.27 0.19
C TYR A 171 8.47 1.07 0.79
N ASP A 172 7.16 1.28 0.89
CA ASP A 172 6.58 2.51 1.43
C ASP A 172 6.93 2.69 2.91
N ALA A 173 6.94 1.61 3.69
CA ALA A 173 7.34 1.64 5.11
C ALA A 173 8.81 2.05 5.27
N MET A 174 9.69 1.53 4.41
CA MET A 174 11.11 1.88 4.39
C MET A 174 11.34 3.32 3.91
N ARG A 175 10.59 3.77 2.90
CA ARG A 175 10.63 5.17 2.40
C ARG A 175 10.15 6.15 3.47
N ALA A 176 9.05 5.83 4.15
CA ALA A 176 8.56 6.62 5.27
C ALA A 176 9.60 6.70 6.40
N ALA A 177 10.16 5.56 6.81
CA ALA A 177 11.14 5.51 7.89
C ALA A 177 12.45 6.26 7.58
N SER A 178 12.82 6.38 6.31
CA SER A 178 14.01 7.08 5.82
C SER A 178 13.75 8.54 5.43
N PHE A 179 12.50 8.99 5.43
CA PHE A 179 12.12 10.30 4.93
C PHE A 179 12.79 11.44 5.70
N HIS A 180 13.47 12.33 4.96
CA HIS A 180 14.25 13.46 5.47
C HIS A 180 15.25 13.14 6.59
N ARG A 181 15.61 11.86 6.79
CA ARG A 181 16.71 11.52 7.68
C ARG A 181 18.04 11.79 6.96
N TYR A 182 18.81 12.73 7.51
CA TYR A 182 20.19 12.97 7.08
C TYR A 182 21.12 11.82 7.48
N HIS A 183 20.82 11.19 8.62
CA HIS A 183 21.51 10.02 9.13
C HIS A 183 20.81 8.74 8.71
N LYS A 184 21.49 7.61 8.86
CA LYS A 184 20.90 6.29 8.64
C LYS A 184 19.72 6.07 9.60
N VAL A 185 18.75 5.29 9.16
CA VAL A 185 17.68 4.81 10.04
C VAL A 185 18.33 4.02 11.19
N PRO A 186 17.96 4.28 12.46
CA PRO A 186 18.49 3.54 13.59
C PRO A 186 18.31 2.04 13.41
N GLU A 187 19.27 1.27 13.91
CA GLU A 187 19.27 -0.19 13.74
C GLU A 187 18.00 -0.84 14.29
N GLU A 188 17.50 -0.36 15.42
CA GLU A 188 16.26 -0.83 16.06
C GLU A 188 15.03 -0.60 15.16
N ASP A 189 14.92 0.57 14.52
CA ASP A 189 13.84 0.87 13.58
C ASP A 189 13.93 -0.02 12.33
N ARG A 190 15.16 -0.30 11.86
CA ARG A 190 15.41 -1.19 10.72
C ARG A 190 15.02 -2.63 11.05
N GLN A 191 15.40 -3.14 12.22
CA GLN A 191 15.02 -4.47 12.68
C GLN A 191 13.50 -4.61 12.82
N ARG A 192 12.82 -3.57 13.33
CA ARG A 192 11.35 -3.53 13.37
C ARG A 192 10.72 -3.66 11.99
N LEU A 193 11.23 -2.93 11.00
CA LEU A 193 10.77 -3.02 9.61
C LEU A 193 10.98 -4.42 9.02
N TYR A 194 12.13 -5.04 9.30
CA TYR A 194 12.41 -6.40 8.84
C TYR A 194 11.48 -7.42 9.48
N ALA A 195 11.20 -7.29 10.79
CA ALA A 195 10.22 -8.15 11.47
C ALA A 195 8.79 -7.98 10.90
N VAL A 196 8.40 -6.77 10.50
CA VAL A 196 7.12 -6.54 9.81
C VAL A 196 7.11 -7.19 8.42
N ALA A 197 8.20 -7.08 7.67
CA ALA A 197 8.32 -7.70 6.34
C ALA A 197 8.27 -9.23 6.41
N GLU A 198 9.01 -9.83 7.35
CA GLU A 198 9.02 -11.27 7.61
C GLU A 198 7.62 -11.77 7.97
N ARG A 199 6.90 -11.03 8.82
CA ARG A 199 5.52 -11.36 9.21
C ARG A 199 4.51 -11.30 8.07
N LEU A 200 4.73 -10.43 7.10
CA LEU A 200 3.98 -10.39 5.84
C LEU A 200 4.49 -11.41 4.82
N GLY A 201 5.47 -12.24 5.21
CA GLY A 201 5.99 -13.36 4.42
C GLY A 201 7.00 -12.97 3.35
N VAL A 202 7.54 -11.76 3.40
CA VAL A 202 8.57 -11.31 2.46
C VAL A 202 9.91 -11.94 2.83
N GLU A 203 10.54 -12.60 1.86
CA GLU A 203 11.87 -13.21 2.05
C GLU A 203 12.93 -12.16 2.45
N GLU A 204 13.90 -12.59 3.24
CA GLU A 204 14.95 -11.71 3.76
C GLU A 204 15.75 -11.05 2.63
N GLU A 205 16.11 -11.79 1.58
CA GLU A 205 16.85 -11.26 0.43
C GLU A 205 16.07 -10.16 -0.29
N VAL A 206 14.76 -10.37 -0.49
CA VAL A 206 13.87 -9.39 -1.11
C VAL A 206 13.75 -8.14 -0.23
N THR A 207 13.55 -8.33 1.08
CA THR A 207 13.47 -7.24 2.06
C THR A 207 14.76 -6.40 2.06
N ARG A 208 15.93 -7.05 2.08
CA ARG A 208 17.24 -6.37 1.97
C ARG A 208 17.42 -5.66 0.63
N GLY A 209 16.95 -6.27 -0.46
CA GLY A 209 16.97 -5.67 -1.80
C GLY A 209 16.16 -4.37 -1.86
N ILE A 210 14.93 -4.39 -1.31
CA ILE A 210 14.08 -3.20 -1.20
C ILE A 210 14.76 -2.13 -0.34
N TRP A 211 15.37 -2.51 0.79
CA TRP A 211 16.09 -1.56 1.64
C TRP A 211 17.24 -0.87 0.89
N GLN A 212 18.07 -1.64 0.18
CA GLN A 212 19.18 -1.10 -0.61
C GLN A 212 18.69 -0.16 -1.71
N LEU A 213 17.55 -0.48 -2.34
CA LEU A 213 16.92 0.39 -3.33
C LEU A 213 16.54 1.73 -2.70
N VAL A 214 15.84 1.71 -1.56
CA VAL A 214 15.44 2.92 -0.83
C VAL A 214 16.65 3.77 -0.43
N GLU A 215 17.72 3.15 0.05
CA GLU A 215 18.96 3.87 0.40
C GLU A 215 19.62 4.54 -0.80
N LYS A 216 19.70 3.83 -1.95
CA LYS A 216 20.25 4.37 -3.19
C LYS A 216 19.41 5.52 -3.73
N GLU A 217 18.09 5.37 -3.75
CA GLU A 217 17.18 6.45 -4.14
C GLU A 217 17.35 7.69 -3.25
N GLY A 218 17.46 7.49 -1.93
CA GLY A 218 17.74 8.57 -1.00
C GLY A 218 19.09 9.26 -1.26
N ALA A 219 20.13 8.49 -1.64
CA ALA A 219 21.43 9.04 -2.00
C ALA A 219 21.36 9.91 -3.26
N VAL A 220 20.74 9.38 -4.33
CA VAL A 220 20.53 10.11 -5.59
C VAL A 220 19.69 11.37 -5.36
N GLN A 221 18.66 11.31 -4.53
CA GLN A 221 17.83 12.47 -4.22
C GLN A 221 18.64 13.58 -3.52
N ARG A 222 19.52 13.23 -2.57
CA ARG A 222 20.41 14.19 -1.90
C ARG A 222 21.46 14.77 -2.84
N GLU A 223 22.01 13.95 -3.73
CA GLU A 223 22.97 14.40 -4.75
C GLU A 223 22.31 15.37 -5.73
N LYS A 224 21.11 15.03 -6.23
CA LYS A 224 20.30 15.93 -7.06
C LYS A 224 20.01 17.25 -6.35
N GLN A 225 19.65 17.20 -5.07
CA GLN A 225 19.43 18.43 -4.29
C GLN A 225 20.71 19.28 -4.21
N ARG A 226 21.86 18.66 -3.90
CA ARG A 226 23.14 19.37 -3.86
C ARG A 226 23.51 19.99 -5.21
N ALA A 227 23.34 19.26 -6.30
CA ALA A 227 23.61 19.76 -7.65
C ALA A 227 22.69 20.92 -8.04
N LEU A 228 21.43 20.93 -7.57
CA LEU A 228 20.50 22.03 -7.81
C LEU A 228 20.77 23.25 -6.91
N ASP A 229 21.23 23.03 -5.68
CA ASP A 229 21.59 24.10 -4.74
C ASP A 229 22.91 24.79 -5.12
N TYR A 230 23.84 24.02 -5.73
CA TYR A 230 25.14 24.50 -6.18
C TYR A 230 25.43 24.07 -7.62
N PRO A 231 24.70 24.63 -8.62
CA PRO A 231 24.83 24.21 -10.02
C PRO A 231 26.20 24.50 -10.65
N TRP A 232 27.02 25.31 -9.99
CA TRP A 232 28.35 25.74 -10.46
C TRP A 232 29.48 25.27 -9.55
N SER A 233 29.23 24.36 -8.59
CA SER A 233 30.29 23.82 -7.74
C SER A 233 30.93 22.58 -8.38
N ASP A 234 31.70 22.83 -9.43
CA ASP A 234 32.82 22.00 -9.90
C ASP A 234 34.05 22.92 -9.98
#